data_AF-A0A352VZL0-F1
#
_entry.id   AF-A0A352VZL0-F1
#
_cell.length_a   1.000
_cell.length_b   1.000
_cell.length_c   1.000
_cell.angle_alpha   90.00
_cell.angle_beta   90.00
_cell.angle_gamma   90.00
#
_symmetry.space_group_name_H-M   'P 1'
#
loop_
_entity.id
_entity.type
_entity.pdbx_description
1 polymer ?
#
loop_
_entity_poly.entity_id
_entity_poly.type
_entity_poly.pdbx_seq_one_letter_code
_entity_poly.pdbx_strand_id
1 'polypeptide(L)'
;MILKNLLLIISLFFLLSCSRSEQLPARLSAFTGLLSETEIKLFEENNLQPLRELLEKKYSTDADFKKKLDRLKHEECINLFSIQQTLEYYRQNFIKKK
;
A
#
# COMPACT_ATOMS: atom_id res chain seq x y z
N MET A 1 32.67 -18.18 -24.40
CA MET A 1 32.68 -17.21 -23.27
C MET A 1 31.33 -16.54 -22.99
N ILE A 2 30.27 -16.80 -23.77
CA ILE A 2 28.96 -16.11 -23.63
C ILE A 2 28.01 -16.84 -22.66
N LEU A 3 28.20 -18.14 -22.45
CA LEU A 3 27.30 -18.97 -21.63
C LEU A 3 27.39 -18.69 -20.12
N LYS A 4 28.55 -18.25 -19.61
CA LYS A 4 28.74 -17.95 -18.18
C LYS A 4 28.02 -16.66 -17.74
N ASN A 5 27.82 -15.70 -18.64
CA ASN A 5 27.13 -14.44 -18.33
C ASN A 5 25.61 -14.58 -18.30
N LEU A 6 25.05 -15.59 -18.98
CA LEU A 6 23.59 -15.82 -19.00
C LEU A 6 23.08 -16.41 -17.67
N LEU A 7 23.88 -17.28 -17.03
CA LEU A 7 23.56 -17.88 -15.73
C LEU A 7 23.56 -16.88 -14.57
N LEU A 8 24.39 -15.83 -14.65
CA LEU A 8 24.42 -14.74 -13.67
C LEU A 8 23.15 -13.89 -13.70
N ILE A 9 22.54 -13.69 -14.86
CA ILE A 9 21.31 -12.88 -15.01
C ILE A 9 20.09 -13.64 -14.47
N ILE A 10 20.03 -14.97 -14.65
CA ILE A 10 18.94 -15.81 -14.13
C ILE A 10 19.02 -15.91 -12.60
N SER A 11 20.23 -15.99 -12.03
CA SER A 11 20.45 -15.94 -10.58
C SER A 11 19.99 -14.61 -9.96
N LEU A 12 20.20 -13.48 -10.65
CA LEU A 12 19.74 -12.17 -10.16
C LEU A 12 18.21 -12.04 -10.17
N PHE A 13 17.53 -12.67 -11.13
CA PHE A 13 16.06 -12.67 -11.21
C PHE A 13 15.36 -13.54 -10.15
N PHE A 14 16.01 -14.62 -9.71
CA PHE A 14 15.44 -15.49 -8.67
C PHE A 14 15.47 -14.86 -7.27
N LEU A 15 16.44 -13.99 -6.96
CA LEU A 15 16.51 -13.27 -5.69
C LEU A 15 15.47 -12.15 -5.57
N LEU A 16 15.03 -11.56 -6.69
CA LEU A 16 13.98 -10.52 -6.70
C LEU A 16 12.56 -11.07 -6.51
N SER A 17 12.36 -12.38 -6.70
CA SER A 17 11.03 -13.01 -6.62
C SER A 17 10.65 -13.45 -5.21
N CYS A 18 11.62 -13.59 -4.29
CA CYS A 18 11.36 -14.02 -2.92
C CYS A 18 10.81 -12.88 -2.01
N SER A 19 10.91 -11.61 -2.41
CA SER A 19 10.52 -10.47 -1.57
C SER A 19 9.08 -9.98 -1.77
N ARG A 20 8.34 -10.49 -2.77
CA ARG A 20 7.02 -9.94 -3.13
C ARG A 20 5.91 -10.29 -2.14
N SER A 21 5.98 -11.44 -1.47
CA SER A 21 4.95 -11.88 -0.51
C SER A 21 5.12 -11.26 0.87
N GLU A 22 6.36 -11.10 1.37
CA GLU A 22 6.65 -10.51 2.69
C GLU A 22 6.42 -8.99 2.73
N GLN A 23 6.47 -8.32 1.58
CA GLN A 23 6.23 -6.89 1.51
C GLN A 23 4.75 -6.54 1.70
N LEU A 24 3.82 -7.36 1.23
CA LEU A 24 2.38 -7.01 1.24
C LEU A 24 1.82 -6.77 2.67
N PRO A 25 2.14 -7.60 3.68
CA PRO A 25 1.77 -7.33 5.07
C PRO A 25 2.38 -6.03 5.62
N ALA A 26 3.64 -5.73 5.28
CA ALA A 26 4.30 -4.51 5.73
C ALA A 26 3.67 -3.25 5.11
N ARG A 27 3.31 -3.30 3.83
CA ARG A 27 2.65 -2.20 3.10
C ARG A 27 1.27 -1.88 3.69
N LEU A 28 0.48 -2.92 3.97
CA LEU A 28 -0.81 -2.76 4.61
C LEU A 28 -0.65 -2.21 6.03
N SER A 29 0.31 -2.74 6.80
CA SER A 29 0.59 -2.24 8.16
C SER A 29 1.01 -0.77 8.15
N ALA A 30 1.77 -0.32 7.14
CA ALA A 30 2.13 1.08 6.99
C ALA A 30 0.91 1.95 6.72
N PHE A 31 -0.02 1.49 5.87
CA PHE A 31 -1.28 2.19 5.60
C PHE A 31 -2.18 2.25 6.85
N THR A 32 -2.46 1.10 7.48
CA THR A 32 -3.32 1.05 8.67
C THR A 32 -2.70 1.77 9.86
N GLY A 33 -1.37 1.90 9.93
CA GLY A 33 -0.68 2.72 10.92
C GLY A 33 -0.93 4.24 10.79
N LEU A 34 -1.50 4.71 9.67
CA LEU A 34 -1.96 6.09 9.50
C LEU A 34 -3.41 6.30 9.97
N LEU A 35 -4.11 5.20 10.27
CA LEU A 35 -5.52 5.17 10.64
C LEU A 35 -5.67 5.03 12.15
N SER A 36 -6.71 5.66 12.68
CA SER A 36 -7.24 5.40 14.02
C SER A 36 -7.95 4.05 14.08
N GLU A 37 -8.19 3.55 15.30
CA GLU A 37 -8.92 2.29 15.50
C GLU A 37 -10.31 2.28 14.83
N THR A 38 -11.03 3.41 14.88
CA THR A 38 -12.34 3.55 14.22
C THR A 38 -12.21 3.48 12.70
N GLU A 39 -11.22 4.16 12.12
CA GLU A 39 -10.96 4.14 10.67
C GLU A 39 -10.54 2.74 10.19
N ILE A 40 -9.73 2.02 10.98
CA ILE A 40 -9.35 0.62 10.70
C ILE A 40 -10.59 -0.26 10.68
N LYS A 41 -11.47 -0.13 11.68
CA LYS A 41 -12.70 -0.91 11.74
C LYS A 41 -13.57 -0.70 10.50
N LEU A 42 -13.75 0.56 10.07
CA LEU A 42 -14.47 0.88 8.84
C LEU A 42 -13.81 0.25 7.59
N PHE A 43 -12.48 0.24 7.55
CA PHE A 43 -11.73 -0.39 6.45
C PHE A 43 -11.94 -1.91 6.41
N GLU A 44 -11.88 -2.58 7.56
CA GLU A 44 -12.06 -4.02 7.69
C GLU A 44 -13.49 -4.49 7.39
N GLU A 45 -14.47 -3.71 7.83
CA GLU A 45 -15.91 -3.92 7.58
C GLU A 45 -16.33 -3.57 6.15
N ASN A 46 -15.41 -3.08 5.31
CA ASN A 46 -15.67 -2.63 3.94
C ASN A 46 -16.64 -1.43 3.85
N ASN A 47 -16.73 -0.63 4.92
CA ASN A 47 -17.49 0.60 4.98
C ASN A 47 -16.65 1.76 4.41
N LEU A 48 -16.30 1.68 3.12
CA LEU A 48 -15.33 2.59 2.49
C LEU A 48 -15.85 4.02 2.31
N GLN A 49 -17.16 4.19 2.12
CA GLN A 49 -17.76 5.51 1.92
C GLN A 49 -17.55 6.45 3.13
N PRO A 50 -17.96 6.09 4.36
CA PRO A 50 -17.71 6.93 5.54
C PRO A 50 -16.22 7.07 5.85
N LEU A 51 -15.42 6.02 5.60
CA LEU A 51 -13.97 6.10 5.76
C LEU A 51 -13.34 7.13 4.80
N ARG A 52 -13.75 7.14 3.53
CA ARG A 52 -13.29 8.09 2.54
C ARG A 52 -13.52 9.52 3.00
N GLU A 53 -14.72 9.84 3.48
CA GLU A 53 -15.08 11.20 3.93
C GLU A 53 -14.21 11.65 5.12
N LEU A 54 -13.95 10.74 6.07
CA LEU A 54 -13.05 11.00 7.19
C LEU A 54 -11.62 11.26 6.70
N LEU A 55 -11.11 10.43 5.80
CA LEU A 55 -9.75 10.55 5.29
C LEU A 55 -9.58 11.75 4.35
N GLU A 56 -10.57 12.13 3.56
CA GLU A 56 -10.55 13.36 2.75
C GLU A 56 -10.49 14.60 3.65
N LYS A 57 -11.31 14.63 4.70
CA LYS A 57 -11.25 15.70 5.70
C LYS A 57 -9.88 15.75 6.36
N LYS A 58 -9.39 14.62 6.88
CA LYS A 58 -8.08 14.51 7.53
C LYS A 58 -6.95 14.91 6.57
N TYR A 59 -7.01 14.51 5.31
CA TYR A 59 -6.05 14.90 4.28
C TYR A 59 -6.02 16.43 4.04
N SER A 60 -7.18 17.10 4.14
CA SER A 60 -7.26 18.56 3.99
C SER A 60 -6.86 19.34 5.25
N THR A 61 -7.01 18.76 6.45
CA THR A 61 -6.83 19.49 7.73
C THR A 61 -5.58 19.10 8.52
N ASP A 62 -5.03 17.90 8.29
CA ASP A 62 -3.87 17.35 9.00
C ASP A 62 -2.68 17.24 8.05
N ALA A 63 -1.73 18.17 8.20
CA ALA A 63 -0.54 18.24 7.37
C ALA A 63 0.40 17.05 7.54
N ASP A 64 0.47 16.46 8.74
CA ASP A 64 1.33 15.30 9.00
C ASP A 64 0.74 14.04 8.36
N PHE A 65 -0.57 13.83 8.53
CA PHE A 65 -1.29 12.76 7.83
C PHE A 65 -1.13 12.89 6.31
N LYS A 66 -1.36 14.09 5.75
CA LYS A 66 -1.18 14.35 4.32
C LYS A 66 0.23 13.99 3.84
N LYS A 67 1.27 14.46 4.55
CA LYS A 67 2.67 14.18 4.21
C LYS A 67 2.97 12.67 4.24
N LYS A 68 2.51 11.98 5.28
CA LYS A 68 2.72 10.53 5.43
C LYS A 68 1.98 9.74 4.36
N LEU A 69 0.74 10.10 4.06
CA LEU A 69 -0.04 9.45 3.00
C LEU A 69 0.56 9.71 1.62
N ASP A 70 0.97 10.93 1.32
CA ASP A 70 1.62 11.28 0.05
C ASP A 70 2.93 10.49 -0.13
N ARG A 71 3.73 10.36 0.95
CA ARG A 71 4.94 9.51 0.96
C ARG A 71 4.61 8.04 0.69
N LEU A 72 3.60 7.50 1.38
CA LEU A 72 3.20 6.11 1.22
C LEU A 72 2.71 5.84 -0.21
N LYS A 73 1.89 6.75 -0.78
CA LYS A 73 1.47 6.69 -2.17
C LYS A 73 2.65 6.74 -3.14
N HIS A 74 3.72 7.45 -2.80
CA HIS A 74 4.95 7.47 -3.57
C HIS A 74 5.70 6.15 -3.55
N GLU A 75 5.89 5.58 -2.36
CA GLU A 75 6.54 4.29 -2.16
C GLU A 75 5.78 3.14 -2.87
N GLU A 76 4.46 3.24 -2.97
CA GLU A 76 3.60 2.29 -3.70
C GLU A 76 3.37 2.62 -5.17
N CYS A 77 3.98 3.69 -5.71
CA CYS A 77 3.78 4.17 -7.08
C CYS A 77 2.32 4.50 -7.45
N ILE A 78 1.51 4.94 -6.49
CA ILE A 78 0.09 5.33 -6.65
C ILE A 78 -0.16 6.82 -6.35
N ASN A 79 0.84 7.68 -6.61
CA ASN A 79 0.81 9.12 -6.31
C ASN A 79 -0.45 9.86 -6.78
N LEU A 80 -0.97 9.48 -7.95
CA LEU A 80 -2.11 10.14 -8.58
C LEU A 80 -3.47 9.65 -8.06
N PHE A 81 -3.49 8.67 -7.15
CA PHE A 81 -4.73 8.10 -6.67
C PHE A 81 -5.47 9.09 -5.78
N SER A 82 -6.77 9.21 -5.98
CA SER A 82 -7.67 9.81 -5.00
C SER A 82 -7.70 8.97 -3.72
N ILE A 83 -8.22 9.52 -2.62
CA ILE A 83 -8.41 8.77 -1.37
C ILE A 83 -9.22 7.49 -1.61
N GLN A 84 -10.28 7.57 -2.42
CA GLN A 84 -11.08 6.41 -2.82
C GLN A 84 -10.23 5.35 -3.53
N GLN A 85 -9.42 5.74 -4.52
CA GLN A 85 -8.57 4.80 -5.26
C GLN A 85 -7.48 4.19 -4.37
N THR A 86 -6.92 4.97 -3.43
CA THR A 86 -5.97 4.45 -2.44
C THR A 86 -6.63 3.42 -1.52
N LEU A 87 -7.85 3.68 -1.04
CA LEU A 87 -8.61 2.72 -0.23
C LEU A 87 -8.86 1.42 -1.00
N GLU A 88 -9.32 1.52 -2.25
CA GLU A 88 -9.56 0.36 -3.11
C GLU A 88 -8.27 -0.43 -3.37
N TYR A 89 -7.15 0.25 -3.60
CA TYR A 89 -5.84 -0.38 -3.77
C TYR A 89 -5.48 -1.26 -2.57
N TYR A 90 -5.51 -0.71 -1.36
CA TYR A 90 -5.18 -1.49 -0.17
C TYR A 90 -6.21 -2.58 0.12
N ARG A 91 -7.48 -2.33 -0.19
CA ARG A 91 -8.56 -3.31 0.00
C ARG A 91 -8.40 -4.53 -0.90
N GLN A 92 -8.10 -4.33 -2.18
CA GLN A 92 -7.87 -5.44 -3.12
C GLN A 92 -6.65 -6.27 -2.71
N ASN A 93 -5.62 -5.64 -2.16
CA ASN A 93 -4.45 -6.35 -1.63
C ASN A 93 -4.75 -7.06 -0.30
N PHE A 94 -5.65 -6.52 0.54
CA PHE A 94 -6.10 -7.17 1.78
C PHE A 94 -6.95 -8.42 1.54
N ILE A 95 -7.95 -8.34 0.64
CA ILE A 95 -8.87 -9.44 0.38
C ILE A 95 -8.12 -10.68 -0.14
N LYS A 96 -7.05 -10.50 -0.92
CA LYS A 96 -6.20 -11.60 -1.41
C LYS A 96 -5.49 -12.40 -0.31
N LYS A 97 -5.51 -11.92 0.94
CA LYS A 97 -4.87 -12.56 2.11
C LYS A 97 -5.86 -13.37 2.98
N LYS A 98 -7.17 -13.18 2.82
CA LYS A 98 -8.21 -13.98 3.49
C LYS A 98 -8.61 -15.14 2.60
#